data_AF-A0A379ALJ7-F1
#
_entry.id   AF-A0A379ALJ7-F1
#
_cell.length_a   1.000
_cell.length_b   1.000
_cell.length_c   1.000
_cell.angle_alpha   90.00
_cell.angle_beta   90.00
_cell.angle_gamma   90.00
#
_symmetry.space_group_name_H-M   'P 1'
#
loop_
_entity.id
_entity.type
_entity.pdbx_description
1 polymer ?
#
loop_
_entity_poly.entity_id
_entity_poly.type
_entity_poly.pdbx_seq_one_letter_code
_entity_poly.pdbx_strand_id
1 'polypeptide(L)'
;MWREEGWEGFRARETESLKAVTAPGTVIATGGGMILAEENCRFMQEQGQVIWLSASPEVLAERLESEPEAAQRPTLTGRPIADEMSDVLRERAHLYQAAAHHQVNAMQSPECVVEEILLSLSLARAS
;
A
#
# COMPACT_ATOMS: atom_id res chain seq x y z
N MET A 1 13.32 -9.02 -15.57
CA MET A 1 12.81 -10.00 -14.59
C MET A 1 11.29 -10.21 -14.74
N TRP A 2 10.40 -9.23 -14.56
CA TRP A 2 8.94 -9.46 -14.72
C TRP A 2 8.44 -9.70 -16.16
N ARG A 3 9.25 -9.37 -17.18
CA ARG A 3 8.88 -9.55 -18.61
C ARG A 3 8.85 -11.02 -19.05
N GLU A 4 9.50 -11.91 -18.31
CA GLU A 4 9.65 -13.33 -18.67
C GLU A 4 8.58 -14.22 -17.99
N GLU A 5 8.08 -13.82 -16.82
CA GLU A 5 7.14 -14.61 -15.99
C GLU A 5 5.73 -14.00 -15.92
N GLY A 6 5.53 -12.82 -16.52
CA GLY A 6 4.26 -12.10 -16.50
C GLY A 6 3.85 -11.59 -15.11
N TRP A 7 2.62 -11.08 -15.02
CA TRP A 7 2.07 -10.54 -13.78
C TRP A 7 1.80 -11.61 -12.72
N GLU A 8 1.54 -12.85 -13.13
CA GLU A 8 1.33 -13.96 -12.19
C GLU A 8 2.63 -14.31 -11.45
N GLY A 9 3.74 -14.48 -12.19
CA GLY A 9 5.06 -14.65 -11.57
C GLY A 9 5.46 -13.45 -10.72
N PHE A 10 5.03 -12.24 -11.11
CA PHE A 10 5.23 -11.06 -10.27
C PHE A 10 4.61 -11.25 -8.89
N ARG A 11 3.32 -11.61 -8.88
CA ARG A 11 2.55 -11.73 -7.64
C ARG A 11 3.07 -12.86 -6.77
N ALA A 12 3.46 -14.00 -7.36
CA ALA A 12 4.09 -15.09 -6.61
C ALA A 12 5.35 -14.63 -5.86
N ARG A 13 6.25 -13.89 -6.52
CA ARG A 13 7.46 -13.34 -5.89
C ARG A 13 7.16 -12.27 -4.84
N GLU A 14 6.11 -11.48 -5.04
CA GLU A 14 5.64 -10.49 -4.06
C GLU A 14 5.13 -11.18 -2.79
N THR A 15 4.37 -12.28 -2.93
CA THR A 15 3.92 -13.13 -1.82
C THR A 15 5.10 -13.77 -1.09
N GLU A 16 6.07 -14.33 -1.82
CA GLU A 16 7.29 -14.90 -1.21
C GLU A 16 8.08 -13.84 -0.42
N SER A 17 8.25 -12.66 -1.01
CA SER A 17 8.94 -11.54 -0.36
C SER A 17 8.23 -11.11 0.92
N LEU A 18 6.89 -10.97 0.88
CA LEU A 18 6.09 -10.63 2.06
C LEU A 18 6.32 -11.64 3.19
N LYS A 19 6.25 -12.94 2.89
CA LYS A 19 6.47 -13.98 3.90
C LYS A 19 7.89 -13.96 4.44
N ALA A 20 8.89 -13.77 3.59
CA ALA A 20 10.31 -13.79 3.97
C ALA A 20 10.71 -12.63 4.90
N VAL A 21 10.11 -11.45 4.74
CA VAL A 21 10.41 -10.27 5.57
C VAL A 21 9.53 -10.16 6.82
N THR A 22 8.53 -11.05 6.97
CA THR A 22 7.61 -11.01 8.11
C THR A 22 8.27 -11.55 9.37
N ALA A 23 8.43 -10.68 10.36
CA ALA A 23 9.02 -11.00 11.66
C ALA A 23 8.43 -10.12 12.79
N PRO A 24 8.44 -10.59 14.05
CA PRO A 24 7.98 -9.79 15.20
C PRO A 24 8.72 -8.45 15.32
N GLY A 25 7.99 -7.39 15.67
CA GLY A 25 8.57 -6.07 15.90
C GLY A 25 9.05 -5.34 14.64
N THR A 26 8.57 -5.75 13.45
CA THR A 26 8.97 -5.16 12.16
C THR A 26 7.83 -4.31 11.58
N VAL A 27 8.19 -3.20 10.94
CA VAL A 27 7.27 -2.40 10.11
C VAL A 27 7.58 -2.72 8.65
N ILE A 28 6.56 -3.13 7.89
CA ILE A 28 6.71 -3.56 6.50
C ILE A 28 5.91 -2.61 5.61
N ALA A 29 6.61 -1.86 4.75
CA ALA A 29 5.97 -1.13 3.67
C ALA A 29 5.74 -2.06 2.49
N THR A 30 4.49 -2.27 2.10
CA THR A 30 4.12 -3.15 0.98
C THR A 30 3.95 -2.37 -0.32
N GLY A 31 4.11 -3.04 -1.47
CA GLY A 31 3.72 -2.45 -2.75
C GLY A 31 2.21 -2.22 -2.84
N GLY A 32 1.78 -1.21 -3.58
CA GLY A 32 0.34 -0.91 -3.78
C GLY A 32 -0.45 -1.98 -4.57
N GLY A 33 0.23 -3.01 -5.07
CA GLY A 33 -0.41 -4.19 -5.67
C GLY A 33 -0.60 -5.35 -4.71
N MET A 34 -0.05 -5.28 -3.49
CA MET A 34 -0.04 -6.38 -2.52
C MET A 34 -1.45 -6.89 -2.22
N ILE A 35 -2.43 -5.98 -2.14
CA ILE A 35 -3.83 -6.29 -1.83
C ILE A 35 -4.59 -7.01 -2.97
N LEU A 36 -3.99 -7.14 -4.16
CA LEU A 36 -4.65 -7.79 -5.31
C LEU A 36 -4.65 -9.32 -5.19
N ALA A 37 -3.76 -9.88 -4.36
CA ALA A 37 -3.74 -11.30 -4.07
C ALA A 37 -4.42 -11.55 -2.72
N GLU A 38 -5.53 -12.29 -2.73
CA GLU A 38 -6.29 -12.62 -1.52
C GLU A 38 -5.43 -13.33 -0.46
N GLU A 39 -4.49 -14.18 -0.89
CA GLU A 39 -3.54 -14.84 0.00
C GLU A 39 -2.69 -13.83 0.78
N ASN A 40 -2.25 -12.74 0.15
CA ASN A 40 -1.46 -11.71 0.81
C ASN A 40 -2.30 -10.95 1.84
N CYS A 41 -3.55 -10.60 1.50
CA CYS A 41 -4.47 -9.96 2.43
C CYS A 41 -4.68 -10.82 3.69
N ARG A 42 -5.02 -12.10 3.51
CA ARG A 42 -5.22 -13.04 4.62
C ARG A 42 -3.95 -13.18 5.46
N PHE A 43 -2.80 -13.39 4.81
CA PHE A 43 -1.53 -13.53 5.52
C PHE A 43 -1.19 -12.28 6.35
N MET A 44 -1.35 -11.08 5.79
CA MET A 44 -1.08 -9.83 6.52
C MET A 44 -1.99 -9.67 7.74
N GLN A 45 -3.28 -10.01 7.61
CA GLN A 45 -4.24 -9.96 8.71
C GLN A 45 -3.94 -10.98 9.81
N GLU A 46 -3.47 -12.18 9.45
CA GLU A 46 -3.12 -13.24 10.40
C GLU A 46 -1.79 -12.96 11.13
N GLN A 47 -0.84 -12.29 10.48
CA GLN A 47 0.53 -12.13 11.00
C GLN A 47 0.80 -10.78 11.66
N GLY A 48 -0.10 -9.80 11.55
CA GLY A 48 0.18 -8.47 12.09
C GLY A 48 -0.99 -7.49 12.05
N GLN A 49 -0.65 -6.21 12.12
CA GLN A 49 -1.63 -5.12 12.03
C GLN A 49 -1.51 -4.45 10.67
N VAL A 50 -2.61 -4.43 9.91
CA VAL A 50 -2.65 -3.85 8.56
C VAL A 50 -3.17 -2.43 8.64
N ILE A 51 -2.31 -1.47 8.25
CA ILE A 51 -2.62 -0.05 8.24
C ILE A 51 -2.72 0.42 6.79
N TRP A 52 -3.89 0.92 6.39
CA TRP A 52 -4.06 1.60 5.12
C TRP A 52 -3.81 3.11 5.26
N LEU A 53 -2.74 3.57 4.62
CA LEU A 53 -2.42 4.99 4.46
C LEU A 53 -3.26 5.59 3.32
N SER A 54 -4.38 6.22 3.67
CA SER A 54 -5.32 6.77 2.71
C SER A 54 -4.99 8.22 2.32
N ALA A 55 -5.01 8.52 1.03
CA ALA A 55 -4.81 9.86 0.50
C ALA A 55 -5.65 10.06 -0.77
N SER A 56 -5.94 11.32 -1.11
CA SER A 56 -6.67 11.62 -2.35
C SER A 56 -5.81 11.35 -3.59
N PRO A 57 -6.42 11.07 -4.76
CA PRO A 57 -5.69 10.89 -6.01
C PRO A 57 -4.73 12.04 -6.32
N GLU A 58 -5.12 13.27 -6.00
CA GLU A 58 -4.35 14.49 -6.25
C GLU A 58 -3.08 14.52 -5.39
N VAL A 59 -3.19 14.21 -4.10
CA VAL A 59 -2.03 14.13 -3.19
C VAL A 59 -1.08 13.01 -3.60
N LEU A 60 -1.62 11.87 -4.05
CA LEU A 60 -0.80 10.76 -4.55
C LEU A 60 -0.05 11.17 -5.83
N ALA A 61 -0.71 11.86 -6.76
CA ALA A 61 -0.10 12.34 -7.98
C ALA A 61 0.99 13.39 -7.70
N GLU A 62 0.72 14.37 -6.84
CA GLU A 62 1.69 15.39 -6.44
C GLU A 62 2.98 14.76 -5.86
N ARG A 63 2.82 13.77 -4.97
CA ARG A 63 3.96 13.05 -4.39
C ARG A 63 4.76 12.32 -5.46
N LEU A 64 4.08 11.64 -6.39
CA LEU A 64 4.73 10.94 -7.50
C LEU A 64 5.52 11.88 -8.41
N GLU A 65 4.98 13.07 -8.67
CA GLU A 65 5.61 14.09 -9.51
C GLU A 65 6.80 14.77 -8.82
N SER A 66 6.79 14.87 -7.49
CA SER A 66 7.87 15.45 -6.69
C SER A 66 9.12 14.56 -6.56
N GLU A 67 9.04 13.29 -6.93
CA GLU A 67 10.16 12.35 -6.81
C GLU A 67 11.21 12.58 -7.93
N PRO A 68 12.51 12.64 -7.61
CA PRO A 68 13.58 12.86 -8.60
C PRO A 68 13.60 11.80 -9.72
N GLU A 69 13.07 10.62 -9.41
CA GLU A 69 12.96 9.47 -10.33
C GLU A 69 11.58 9.39 -11.01
N ALA A 70 10.76 10.45 -10.99
CA ALA A 70 9.49 10.50 -11.72
C ALA A 70 9.67 10.14 -13.20
N ALA A 71 10.81 10.50 -13.81
CA ALA A 71 11.18 10.12 -15.17
C ALA A 71 11.41 8.60 -15.38
N GLN A 72 11.68 7.84 -14.31
CA GLN A 72 11.83 6.37 -14.32
C GLN A 72 10.52 5.63 -14.05
N ARG A 73 9.45 6.34 -13.65
CA ARG A 73 8.07 5.84 -13.65
C ARG A 73 7.38 6.33 -14.91
N PRO A 74 7.59 5.68 -16.08
CA PRO A 74 6.77 5.98 -17.25
C PRO A 74 5.31 5.86 -16.83
N THR A 75 4.50 6.88 -17.12
CA THR A 75 3.05 6.80 -16.96
C THR A 75 2.60 5.48 -17.58
N LEU A 76 1.81 4.71 -16.83
CA LEU A 76 1.43 3.36 -17.30
C LEU A 76 0.63 3.45 -18.60
N THR A 77 0.05 4.62 -18.89
CA THR A 77 -0.87 4.84 -20.02
C THR A 77 -0.63 6.12 -20.83
N GLY A 78 0.33 7.00 -20.47
CA GLY A 78 0.52 8.30 -21.15
C GLY A 78 -0.47 9.40 -20.72
N ARG A 79 -1.36 9.12 -19.76
CA ARG A 79 -2.36 10.05 -19.20
C ARG A 79 -1.80 10.84 -18.01
N PRO A 80 -2.46 11.93 -17.57
CA PRO A 80 -2.11 12.61 -16.32
C PRO A 80 -2.07 11.62 -15.15
N ILE A 81 -1.05 11.72 -14.29
CA ILE A 81 -0.84 10.79 -13.18
C ILE A 81 -2.03 10.80 -12.21
N ALA A 82 -2.67 11.96 -12.01
CA ALA A 82 -3.87 12.09 -11.20
C ALA A 82 -5.04 11.22 -11.69
N ASP A 83 -5.23 11.11 -13.01
CA ASP A 83 -6.28 10.26 -13.59
C ASP A 83 -5.96 8.78 -13.37
N GLU A 84 -4.69 8.40 -13.53
CA GLU A 84 -4.24 7.03 -13.23
C GLU A 84 -4.43 6.68 -11.75
N MET A 85 -4.12 7.60 -10.83
CA MET A 85 -4.34 7.38 -9.39
C MET A 85 -5.83 7.30 -9.05
N SER A 86 -6.67 8.10 -9.72
CA SER A 86 -8.13 8.02 -9.58
C SER A 86 -8.66 6.66 -10.03
N ASP A 87 -8.18 6.15 -11.16
CA ASP A 87 -8.54 4.82 -11.66
C ASP A 87 -8.12 3.72 -10.68
N VAL A 88 -6.87 3.77 -10.22
CA VAL A 88 -6.33 2.80 -9.25
C VAL A 88 -7.12 2.82 -7.94
N LEU A 89 -7.41 3.99 -7.38
CA LEU A 89 -8.17 4.09 -6.12
C LEU A 89 -9.61 3.64 -6.30
N ARG A 90 -10.26 3.95 -7.43
CA ARG A 90 -11.62 3.47 -7.72
C ARG A 90 -11.70 1.95 -7.74
N GLU A 91 -10.70 1.31 -8.32
CA GLU A 91 -10.62 -0.15 -8.40
C GLU A 91 -10.18 -0.79 -7.08
N ARG A 92 -9.33 -0.13 -6.29
CA ARG A 92 -8.62 -0.80 -5.17
C ARG A 92 -9.00 -0.31 -3.78
N ALA A 93 -9.66 0.83 -3.62
CA ALA A 93 -9.99 1.39 -2.30
C ALA A 93 -10.78 0.40 -1.43
N HIS A 94 -11.74 -0.32 -2.02
CA HIS A 94 -12.51 -1.33 -1.31
C HIS A 94 -11.65 -2.52 -0.85
N LEU A 95 -10.62 -2.89 -1.62
CA LEU A 95 -9.66 -3.95 -1.25
C LEU A 95 -8.73 -3.49 -0.13
N TYR A 96 -8.22 -2.26 -0.21
CA TYR A 96 -7.42 -1.67 0.88
C TYR A 96 -8.23 -1.61 2.18
N GLN A 97 -9.48 -1.16 2.10
CA GLN A 97 -10.38 -1.07 3.24
C GLN A 97 -10.70 -2.45 3.82
N ALA A 98 -10.95 -3.46 2.98
CA ALA A 98 -11.23 -4.83 3.44
C ALA A 98 -10.01 -5.51 4.06
N ALA A 99 -8.80 -5.21 3.58
CA ALA A 99 -7.56 -5.76 4.12
C ALA A 99 -7.12 -5.09 5.43
N ALA A 100 -7.43 -3.81 5.62
CA ALA A 100 -6.94 -3.00 6.73
C ALA A 100 -7.69 -3.25 8.05
N HIS A 101 -6.94 -3.30 9.15
CA HIS A 101 -7.50 -3.17 10.50
C HIS A 101 -7.75 -1.69 10.85
N HIS A 102 -6.91 -0.80 10.33
CA HIS A 102 -7.02 0.64 10.53
C HIS A 102 -6.78 1.39 9.23
N GLN A 103 -7.61 2.40 8.97
CA GLN A 103 -7.37 3.40 7.95
C GLN A 103 -6.85 4.67 8.64
N VAL A 104 -5.76 5.21 8.13
CA VAL A 104 -5.13 6.44 8.64
C VAL A 104 -5.06 7.47 7.52
N ASN A 105 -5.33 8.73 7.84
CA ASN A 105 -5.20 9.81 6.87
C ASN A 105 -3.72 10.10 6.61
N ALA A 106 -3.24 9.85 5.40
CA ALA A 106 -1.86 10.05 5.01
C ALA A 106 -1.61 11.42 4.35
N MET A 107 -2.56 12.36 4.38
CA MET A 107 -2.43 13.72 3.83
C MET A 107 -1.90 14.74 4.85
N GLN A 108 -1.58 14.31 6.06
CA GLN A 108 -0.95 15.10 7.12
C GLN A 108 0.58 14.92 7.14
N SER A 109 1.28 15.60 8.06
CA SER A 109 2.72 15.41 8.22
C SER A 109 3.05 14.00 8.72
N PRO A 110 4.24 13.46 8.42
CA PRO A 110 4.64 12.12 8.87
C PRO A 110 4.52 11.94 10.39
N GLU A 111 4.80 12.98 11.18
CA GLU A 111 4.69 12.95 12.63
C GLU A 111 3.24 12.71 13.08
N CYS A 112 2.28 13.45 12.51
CA CYS A 112 0.87 13.26 12.83
C CYS A 112 0.34 11.90 12.34
N VAL A 113 0.81 11.40 11.18
CA VAL A 113 0.48 10.04 10.72
C VAL A 113 0.96 8.99 11.74
N VAL A 114 2.19 9.12 12.22
CA VAL A 114 2.75 8.19 13.21
C VAL A 114 1.97 8.24 14.52
N GLU A 115 1.62 9.43 15.01
CA GLU A 115 0.78 9.59 16.20
C GLU A 115 -0.58 8.89 16.06
N GLU A 116 -1.27 9.07 14.92
CA GLU A 116 -2.56 8.42 14.64
C GLU A 116 -2.45 6.89 14.57
N ILE A 117 -1.37 6.37 13.99
CA ILE A 117 -1.08 4.92 13.96
C ILE A 117 -0.88 4.39 15.38
N LEU A 118 -0.05 5.06 16.19
CA LEU A 118 0.23 4.63 17.57
C LEU A 118 -1.04 4.64 18.42
N LEU A 119 -1.89 5.66 18.27
CA LEU A 119 -3.20 5.73 18.93
C LEU A 119 -4.10 4.55 18.54
N SER A 120 -4.23 4.29 17.23
CA SER A 120 -5.04 3.19 16.69
C SER A 120 -4.58 1.82 17.23
N LEU A 121 -3.28 1.58 17.25
CA LEU A 121 -2.68 0.33 17.77
C LEU A 121 -2.83 0.19 19.29
N SER A 122 -2.82 1.29 20.04
CA SER A 122 -2.99 1.26 21.49
C SER A 122 -4.40 0.85 21.91
N LEU A 123 -5.43 1.33 21.19
CA LEU A 123 -6.82 0.99 21.42
C LEU A 123 -7.10 -0.49 21.15
N ALA A 124 -6.52 -1.04 20.09
CA ALA A 124 -6.67 -2.45 19.73
C ALA A 124 -6.09 -3.42 20.78
N ARG A 125 -5.12 -2.98 21.60
CA ARG A 125 -4.54 -3.79 22.69
C ARG A 125 -5.37 -3.75 23.97
N ALA A 126 -6.28 -2.79 24.10
CA ALA A 126 -7.11 -2.58 25.28
C ALA A 126 -8.48 -3.28 25.20
N SER A 127 -8.82 -3.83 24.03
CA SER A 127 -10.05 -4.58 23.72
C SER A 127 -9.79 -6.08 23.65
#